data_AF-A0A7L1J498-F1
#
_entry.id   AF-A0A7L1J498-F1
#
_cell.length_a   1.000
_cell.length_b   1.000
_cell.length_c   1.000
_cell.angle_alpha   90.00
_cell.angle_beta   90.00
_cell.angle_gamma   90.00
#
_symmetry.space_group_name_H-M   'P 1'
#
loop_
_entity.id
_entity.type
_entity.pdbx_description
1 polymer ?
#
loop_
_entity_poly.entity_id
_entity_poly.type
_entity_poly.pdbx_seq_one_letter_code
_entity_poly.pdbx_strand_id
1 'polypeptide(L)' 'EDVPPRIVEHPTDLLVSRGEPATLSCKAEGRPAPAVEWYKDGERVETDREDPRSHRTLLPGGALFFLR' A
#
# COMPACT_ATOMS: atom_id res chain seq x y z
N GLU A 1 -18.95 -15.46 10.88
CA GLU A 1 -18.89 -15.88 9.47
C GLU A 1 -17.75 -15.13 8.80
N ASP A 2 -17.04 -15.82 7.92
CA ASP A 2 -15.90 -15.26 7.21
C ASP A 2 -16.39 -14.47 5.99
N VAL A 3 -15.71 -13.36 5.70
CA VAL A 3 -16.09 -12.44 4.63
C VAL A 3 -14.90 -12.31 3.70
N PRO A 4 -15.04 -12.62 2.39
CA PRO A 4 -13.93 -12.54 1.47
C PRO A 4 -13.40 -11.10 1.35
N PRO A 5 -12.11 -10.93 1.07
CA PRO A 5 -11.50 -9.62 0.96
C PRO A 5 -12.07 -8.83 -0.22
N ARG A 6 -12.34 -7.55 -0.01
CA ARG A 6 -12.78 -6.60 -1.04
C ARG A 6 -12.05 -5.27 -0.88
N ILE A 7 -11.53 -4.76 -1.98
CA ILE A 7 -11.00 -3.39 -2.04
C ILE A 7 -12.19 -2.42 -2.06
N VAL A 8 -12.27 -1.54 -1.07
CA VAL A 8 -13.30 -0.51 -0.95
C VAL A 8 -12.80 0.88 -1.32
N GLU A 9 -11.49 1.10 -1.25
CA GLU A 9 -10.82 2.30 -1.77
C GLU A 9 -9.67 1.86 -2.67
N HIS A 10 -9.76 2.19 -3.95
CA HIS A 10 -8.74 1.88 -4.94
C HIS A 10 -7.72 3.03 -5.02
N PRO A 11 -6.45 2.75 -5.32
CA PRO A 11 -5.50 3.80 -5.65
C PRO A 11 -5.95 4.61 -6.85
N THR A 12 -5.51 5.86 -6.88
CA THR A 12 -5.67 6.76 -8.03
C THR A 12 -4.31 7.24 -8.51
N ASP A 13 -4.26 7.69 -9.75
CA ASP A 13 -3.05 8.26 -10.33
C ASP A 13 -2.67 9.54 -9.58
N LEU A 14 -1.41 9.63 -9.18
CA LEU A 14 -0.87 10.76 -8.41
C LEU A 14 0.37 11.33 -9.11
N LEU A 15 0.35 12.64 -9.36
CA LEU A 15 1.53 13.38 -9.82
C LEU A 15 2.19 14.06 -8.61
N VAL A 16 3.48 13.81 -8.40
CA VAL A 16 4.25 14.35 -7.28
C VAL A 16 5.55 14.99 -7.75
N SER A 17 5.94 16.08 -7.10
CA SER A 17 7.23 16.72 -7.33
C SER A 17 8.38 15.85 -6.84
N ARG A 18 9.53 15.92 -7.51
CA ARG A 18 10.71 15.17 -7.10
C ARG A 18 11.11 15.52 -5.66
N GLY A 19 11.27 14.50 -4.82
CA GLY A 19 11.70 14.65 -3.43
C GLY A 19 10.58 15.05 -2.46
N GLU A 20 9.34 15.13 -2.93
CA GLU A 20 8.18 15.27 -2.06
C GLU A 20 7.58 13.89 -1.74
N PRO A 21 7.08 13.69 -0.52
CA PRO A 21 6.44 12.44 -0.14
C PRO A 21 5.13 12.22 -0.90
N ALA A 22 4.72 10.95 -1.02
CA ALA A 22 3.50 10.57 -1.72
C ALA A 22 2.80 9.40 -1.02
N THR A 23 1.47 9.35 -1.11
CA THR A 23 0.68 8.23 -0.60
C THR A 23 -0.23 7.69 -1.70
N LEU A 24 -0.13 6.40 -1.99
CA LEU A 24 -1.12 5.68 -2.77
C LEU A 24 -2.12 5.06 -1.81
N SER A 25 -3.33 5.61 -1.78
CA SER A 25 -4.39 5.12 -0.91
C SER A 25 -4.87 3.73 -1.33
N CYS A 26 -5.15 2.90 -0.33
CA CYS A 26 -5.84 1.63 -0.50
C CYS A 26 -6.54 1.29 0.81
N LYS A 27 -7.76 0.77 0.71
CA LYS A 27 -8.49 0.19 1.84
C LYS A 27 -9.14 -1.11 1.40
N ALA A 28 -8.86 -2.17 2.14
CA ALA A 28 -9.50 -3.46 1.95
C ALA A 28 -10.27 -3.87 3.21
N GLU A 29 -11.43 -4.50 3.02
CA GLU A 29 -12.29 -5.02 4.06
C GLU A 29 -12.47 -6.53 3.88
N GLY A 30 -12.63 -7.27 4.97
CA GLY A 30 -12.76 -8.72 4.97
C GLY A 30 -12.67 -9.27 6.39
N ARG A 31 -13.03 -10.54 6.55
CA ARG A 31 -12.88 -11.25 7.82
C ARG A 31 -12.32 -12.66 7.55
N PRO A 32 -11.11 -13.00 8.04
CA PRO A 32 -10.20 -12.16 8.83
C PRO A 32 -9.70 -10.92 8.05
N ALA A 33 -9.10 -9.96 8.77
CA ALA A 33 -8.63 -8.72 8.17
C ALA A 33 -7.64 -9.01 7.01
N PRO A 34 -7.83 -8.40 5.82
CA PRO A 34 -6.99 -8.69 4.67
C PRO A 34 -5.57 -8.19 4.84
N ALA A 35 -4.61 -8.97 4.33
CA ALA A 35 -3.26 -8.50 4.06
C ALA A 35 -3.22 -7.79 2.71
N VAL A 36 -2.51 -6.67 2.62
CA VAL A 36 -2.35 -5.88 1.39
C VAL A 36 -0.89 -5.92 0.97
N GLU A 37 -0.65 -6.13 -0.32
CA GLU A 37 0.66 -6.08 -0.96
C GLU A 37 0.57 -5.22 -2.22
N TRP A 38 1.67 -4.56 -2.57
CA TRP A 38 1.75 -3.68 -3.74
C TRP A 38 2.67 -4.27 -4.79
N TYR A 39 2.29 -4.07 -6.04
CA TYR A 39 3.06 -4.50 -7.21
C TYR A 39 3.25 -3.32 -8.16
N LYS A 40 4.46 -3.19 -8.70
CA LYS A 40 4.78 -2.25 -9.78
C LYS A 40 5.27 -3.05 -10.98
N ASP A 41 4.58 -2.92 -12.11
CA ASP A 41 4.92 -3.61 -13.35
C ASP A 41 5.05 -5.15 -13.20
N GLY A 42 4.26 -5.73 -12.29
CA GLY A 42 4.28 -7.17 -11.97
C GLY A 42 5.28 -7.58 -10.90
N GLU A 43 6.16 -6.68 -10.45
CA GLU A 43 7.14 -6.96 -9.38
C GLU A 43 6.63 -6.48 -8.03
N ARG A 44 6.85 -7.28 -6.98
CA ARG A 44 6.45 -6.93 -5.61
C ARG A 44 7.26 -5.74 -5.11
N VAL A 45 6.56 -4.75 -4.55
CA VAL A 45 7.20 -3.59 -3.94
C VAL A 45 7.68 -3.96 -2.54
N GLU A 46 8.98 -3.94 -2.31
CA GLU A 46 9.57 -4.06 -0.96
C GLU A 46 9.23 -2.84 -0.10
N THR A 47 8.75 -3.08 1.12
CA THR A 47 8.43 -2.06 2.10
C THR A 47 9.26 -2.23 3.37
N ASP A 48 9.05 -1.32 4.31
CA ASP A 48 9.51 -1.39 5.69
C ASP A 48 9.23 -2.72 6.43
N ARG A 49 8.31 -3.55 5.93
CA ARG A 49 8.05 -4.89 6.46
C ARG A 49 9.16 -5.89 6.15
N GLU A 50 9.82 -5.73 5.01
CA GLU A 50 10.91 -6.60 4.58
C GLU A 50 12.28 -5.99 4.85
N ASP A 51 12.43 -4.68 4.59
CA ASP A 51 13.65 -3.93 4.87
C ASP A 51 13.33 -2.67 5.69
N PRO A 52 13.74 -2.59 6.97
CA PRO A 52 13.56 -1.40 7.81
C PRO A 52 14.17 -0.11 7.25
N ARG A 53 15.03 -0.19 6.23
CA ARG A 53 15.63 0.97 5.54
C ARG A 53 14.89 1.38 4.27
N SER A 54 13.80 0.69 3.91
CA SER A 54 13.01 1.03 2.74
C SER A 54 12.41 2.43 2.86
N HIS A 55 12.48 3.21 1.78
CA HIS A 55 11.76 4.48 1.66
C HIS A 55 10.26 4.28 1.39
N ARG A 56 9.75 3.04 1.43
CA ARG A 56 8.36 2.71 1.17
C ARG A 56 7.78 2.06 2.42
N THR A 57 6.71 2.63 2.94
CA THR A 57 6.06 2.22 4.19
C THR A 57 4.66 1.71 3.89
N LEU A 58 4.33 0.51 4.38
CA LEU A 58 2.98 -0.03 4.28
C LEU A 58 2.14 0.37 5.49
N LEU A 59 1.30 1.38 5.31
CA LEU A 59 0.47 1.95 6.37
C LEU A 59 -0.63 0.98 6.85
N PRO A 60 -1.12 1.13 8.09
CA PRO A 60 -2.32 0.45 8.56
C PRO A 60 -3.49 0.72 7.59
N GLY A 61 -4.16 -0.34 7.11
CA GLY A 61 -5.22 -0.26 6.10
C GLY A 61 -4.77 -0.58 4.67
N GLY A 62 -3.46 -0.58 4.42
CA GLY A 62 -2.88 -1.04 3.15
C GLY A 62 -2.39 0.06 2.21
N ALA A 63 -2.46 1.34 2.60
CA ALA A 63 -1.91 2.42 1.80
C ALA A 63 -0.37 2.34 1.71
N LEU A 64 0.19 2.66 0.54
CA LEU A 64 1.63 2.70 0.32
C LEU A 64 2.13 4.14 0.43
N PHE A 65 2.99 4.41 1.39
CA PHE A 65 3.60 5.71 1.61
C PHE A 65 5.04 5.72 1.11
N PHE A 66 5.41 6.73 0.35
CA PHE A 66 6.76 7.00 -0.12
C PHE A 66 7.36 8.12 0.73
N LEU A 67 8.39 7.76 1.50
CA LEU A 67 9.23 8.69 2.24
C LEU A 67 10.05 9.58 1.28
N ARG A 68 10.51 10.73 1.79
CA ARG A 68 11.46 11.60 1.09
C ARG A 68 12.85 10.98 1.00
#